data_AF-A0A436DL99-F1
#
_entry.id   AF-A0A436DL99-F1
#
_cell.length_a   1.000
_cell.length_b   1.000
_cell.length_c   1.000
_cell.angle_alpha   90.00
_cell.angle_beta   90.00
_cell.angle_gamma   90.00
#
_symmetry.space_group_name_H-M   'P 1'
#
loop_
_entity.id
_entity.type
_entity.pdbx_description
1 polymer ?
#
loop_
_entity_poly.entity_id
_entity_poly.type
_entity_poly.pdbx_seq_one_letter_code
_entity_poly.pdbx_strand_id
1 'polypeptide(L)'
;MEGEHERTIGARAAEEHHADIYGEDGAVLSSFLARIGAAIADRDTLTLKHEVDDLHQSELGDLLEALHPEQRHALVELLGADFDFSSLTEVDEAIRMEIVDSLPNAQIAQAVQ
;
A
#
# COMPACT_ATOMS: atom_id res chain seq x y z
N MET A 1 -34.18 27.58 24.92
CA MET A 1 -34.49 26.32 24.22
C MET A 1 -34.03 26.50 22.80
N GLU A 2 -33.23 25.54 22.35
CA GLU A 2 -33.00 25.17 20.94
C GLU A 2 -32.01 26.01 20.11
N GLY A 3 -30.81 25.45 20.05
CA GLY A 3 -29.67 25.68 19.17
C GLY A 3 -28.60 24.73 19.72
N GLU A 4 -27.94 23.85 18.99
CA GLU A 4 -27.52 23.92 17.61
C GLU A 4 -27.40 22.51 17.01
N HIS A 5 -27.41 22.52 15.69
CA HIS A 5 -27.38 21.41 14.75
C HIS A 5 -26.10 20.58 14.86
N GLU A 6 -26.16 19.40 15.49
CA GLU A 6 -25.03 18.46 15.50
C GLU A 6 -24.99 17.67 14.18
N ARG A 7 -24.48 18.33 13.13
CA ARG A 7 -24.11 17.69 11.87
C ARG A 7 -22.67 17.22 11.94
N THR A 8 -22.47 15.97 12.35
CA THR A 8 -21.23 15.24 12.04
C THR A 8 -21.49 13.73 11.94
N ILE A 9 -22.53 13.36 11.19
CA ILE A 9 -22.70 11.97 10.73
C ILE A 9 -22.03 11.89 9.36
N GLY A 10 -20.74 11.57 9.32
CA GLY A 10 -20.01 11.48 8.06
C GLY A 10 -18.56 10.98 8.12
N ALA A 11 -17.92 10.98 9.28
CA ALA A 11 -16.50 10.60 9.39
C ALA A 11 -16.26 9.22 10.04
N ARG A 12 -17.30 8.47 10.42
CA ARG A 12 -17.14 7.30 11.30
C ARG A 12 -17.38 5.94 10.63
N ALA A 13 -17.52 5.90 9.31
CA ALA A 13 -17.81 4.66 8.58
C ALA A 13 -16.65 4.19 7.67
N ALA A 14 -15.53 4.91 7.66
CA ALA A 14 -14.34 4.55 6.87
C ALA A 14 -13.22 3.91 7.70
N GLU A 15 -13.33 3.86 9.04
CA GLU A 15 -12.24 3.45 9.94
C GLU A 15 -12.29 1.97 10.40
N GLU A 16 -13.26 1.15 9.96
CA GLU A 16 -13.47 -0.18 10.59
C GLU A 16 -13.32 -1.40 9.66
N HIS A 17 -12.73 -1.23 8.48
CA HIS A 17 -12.39 -2.34 7.59
C HIS A 17 -10.88 -2.45 7.34
N HIS A 18 -10.05 -2.17 8.36
CA HIS A 18 -8.67 -2.65 8.36
C HIS A 18 -8.67 -4.17 8.33
N ALA A 19 -8.32 -4.74 7.17
CA ALA A 19 -7.82 -6.09 7.14
C ALA A 19 -6.55 -6.08 8.00
N ASP A 20 -6.59 -6.68 9.19
CA ASP A 20 -5.40 -6.85 10.02
C ASP A 20 -4.38 -7.67 9.21
N ILE A 21 -3.48 -6.98 8.50
CA ILE A 21 -2.43 -7.61 7.70
C ILE A 21 -1.28 -8.07 8.58
N TYR A 22 -1.30 -7.78 9.87
CA TYR A 22 -0.27 -8.12 10.84
C TYR A 22 -0.62 -9.38 11.62
N GLY A 23 0.41 -10.20 11.88
CA GLY A 23 0.32 -11.31 12.80
C GLY A 23 0.50 -10.89 14.26
N GLU A 24 0.44 -11.86 15.17
CA GLU A 24 0.61 -11.64 16.61
C GLU A 24 1.99 -11.06 16.98
N ASP A 25 2.99 -11.20 16.11
CA ASP A 25 4.35 -10.67 16.28
C ASP A 25 4.52 -9.23 15.75
N GLY A 26 3.48 -8.66 15.13
CA GLY A 26 3.54 -7.35 14.47
C GLY A 26 4.18 -7.37 13.08
N ALA A 27 4.58 -8.54 12.58
CA ALA A 27 5.03 -8.72 11.20
C ALA A 27 3.86 -8.93 10.23
N VAL A 28 4.03 -8.53 8.98
CA VAL A 28 3.04 -8.80 7.92
C VAL A 28 2.78 -10.30 7.80
N LEU A 29 1.51 -10.69 7.77
CA LEU A 29 1.04 -12.07 7.71
C LEU A 29 1.63 -12.76 6.48
N SER A 30 2.24 -13.93 6.69
CA SER A 30 2.75 -14.75 5.58
C SER A 30 1.63 -15.17 4.61
N SER A 31 0.40 -15.29 5.10
CA SER A 31 -0.77 -15.57 4.26
C SER A 31 -1.14 -14.38 3.37
N PHE A 32 -0.90 -13.14 3.81
CA PHE A 32 -1.08 -11.94 3.01
C PHE A 32 0.03 -11.80 1.98
N LEU A 33 1.30 -11.96 2.39
CA LEU A 33 2.45 -11.96 1.48
C LEU A 33 2.32 -13.04 0.39
N ALA A 34 1.82 -14.22 0.73
CA ALA A 34 1.57 -15.29 -0.24
C ALA A 34 0.45 -14.91 -1.24
N ARG A 35 -0.61 -14.22 -0.79
CA ARG A 35 -1.67 -13.73 -1.69
C ARG A 35 -1.13 -12.66 -2.64
N ILE A 36 -0.42 -11.67 -2.12
CA ILE A 36 0.22 -10.61 -2.93
C ILE A 36 1.21 -11.23 -3.92
N GLY A 37 2.07 -12.15 -3.46
CA GLY A 37 3.04 -12.84 -4.30
C GLY A 37 2.39 -13.66 -5.42
N ALA A 38 1.26 -14.33 -5.14
CA ALA A 38 0.49 -15.05 -6.16
C ALA A 38 -0.14 -14.08 -7.17
N ALA A 39 -0.76 -13.00 -6.70
CA ALA A 39 -1.36 -11.99 -7.59
C ALA A 39 -0.30 -11.29 -8.47
N ILE A 40 0.91 -11.04 -7.96
CA ILE A 40 2.05 -10.56 -8.76
C ILE A 40 2.42 -11.59 -9.83
N ALA A 41 2.56 -12.87 -9.46
CA ALA A 41 2.95 -13.93 -10.38
C ALA A 41 1.93 -14.14 -11.51
N ASP A 42 0.64 -14.07 -11.20
CA ASP A 42 -0.46 -14.14 -12.18
C ASP A 42 -0.70 -12.82 -12.92
N ARG A 43 0.00 -11.74 -12.55
CA ARG A 43 -0.23 -10.36 -13.02
C ARG A 43 -1.68 -9.91 -12.83
N ASP A 44 -2.32 -10.35 -11.74
CA ASP A 44 -3.69 -10.01 -11.39
C ASP A 44 -3.76 -8.61 -10.79
N THR A 45 -3.75 -7.60 -11.66
CA THR A 45 -3.78 -6.18 -11.25
C THR A 45 -5.06 -5.81 -10.53
N LEU A 46 -6.17 -6.52 -10.76
CA LEU A 46 -7.43 -6.24 -10.09
C LEU A 46 -7.37 -6.65 -8.63
N THR A 47 -6.86 -7.86 -8.34
CA THR A 47 -6.60 -8.29 -6.96
C THR A 47 -5.55 -7.43 -6.30
N LEU A 48 -4.44 -7.13 -6.98
CA LEU A 48 -3.40 -6.26 -6.40
C LEU A 48 -3.97 -4.90 -6.01
N LYS A 49 -4.74 -4.27 -6.90
CA LYS A 49 -5.36 -2.98 -6.60
C LYS A 49 -6.29 -3.09 -5.41
N HIS A 50 -7.18 -4.09 -5.39
CA HIS A 50 -8.11 -4.26 -4.27
C HIS A 50 -7.39 -4.48 -2.93
N GLU A 51 -6.33 -5.30 -2.90
CA GLU A 51 -5.61 -5.58 -1.65
C GLU A 51 -4.78 -4.37 -1.16
N VAL A 52 -4.33 -3.47 -2.04
CA VAL A 52 -3.55 -2.28 -1.62
C VAL A 52 -4.40 -1.02 -1.41
N ASP A 53 -5.56 -0.89 -2.06
CA ASP A 53 -6.46 0.28 -1.92
C ASP A 53 -7.04 0.40 -0.50
N ASP A 54 -7.18 -0.74 0.18
CA ASP A 54 -7.62 -0.83 1.57
C ASP A 54 -6.49 -0.60 2.60
N LEU A 55 -5.22 -0.48 2.17
CA LEU A 55 -4.07 -0.29 3.07
C LEU A 55 -3.77 1.19 3.33
N HIS A 56 -3.34 1.49 4.56
CA HIS A 56 -2.71 2.77 4.86
C HIS A 56 -1.30 2.85 4.27
N GLN A 57 -0.80 4.08 4.14
CA GLN A 57 0.56 4.38 3.66
C GLN A 57 1.63 3.60 4.44
N SER A 58 1.51 3.50 5.77
CA SER A 58 2.43 2.75 6.61
C SER A 58 2.34 1.24 6.39
N GLU A 59 1.13 0.72 6.16
CA GLU A 59 0.89 -0.70 5.92
C GLU A 59 1.39 -1.15 4.55
N LEU A 60 1.20 -0.30 3.53
CA LEU A 60 1.80 -0.49 2.22
C LEU A 60 3.33 -0.39 2.29
N GLY A 61 3.86 0.49 3.14
CA GLY A 61 5.28 0.56 3.45
C GLY A 61 5.82 -0.75 4.03
N ASP A 62 5.19 -1.24 5.10
CA ASP A 62 5.57 -2.52 5.74
C ASP A 62 5.44 -3.71 4.78
N LEU A 63 4.42 -3.72 3.91
CA LEU A 63 4.27 -4.71 2.85
C LEU A 63 5.48 -4.68 1.90
N LEU A 64 5.90 -3.49 1.45
CA LEU A 64 7.06 -3.36 0.58
C LEU A 64 8.32 -3.88 1.28
N GLU A 65 8.52 -3.55 2.55
CA GLU A 65 9.68 -4.05 3.30
C GLU A 65 9.71 -5.57 3.41
N ALA A 66 8.55 -6.18 3.61
CA ALA A 66 8.40 -7.63 3.74
C ALA A 66 8.51 -8.40 2.41
N LEU A 67 8.29 -7.75 1.26
CA LEU A 67 8.41 -8.36 -0.06
C LEU A 67 9.88 -8.49 -0.51
N HIS A 68 10.14 -9.48 -1.38
CA HIS A 68 11.42 -9.57 -2.08
C HIS A 68 11.60 -8.41 -3.08
N PRO A 69 12.84 -7.97 -3.36
CA PRO A 69 13.11 -6.86 -4.27
C PRO A 69 12.37 -6.97 -5.62
N GLU A 70 12.41 -8.15 -6.24
CA GLU A 70 11.76 -8.38 -7.54
C GLU A 70 10.23 -8.23 -7.46
N GLN A 71 9.63 -8.58 -6.32
CA GLN A 71 8.20 -8.44 -6.08
C GLN A 71 7.80 -6.98 -5.83
N ARG A 72 8.64 -6.18 -5.15
CA ARG A 72 8.40 -4.74 -4.97
C ARG A 72 8.33 -4.03 -6.32
N HIS A 73 9.32 -4.26 -7.18
CA HIS A 73 9.34 -3.69 -8.52
C HIS A 73 8.12 -4.13 -9.33
N ALA A 74 7.78 -5.42 -9.30
CA ALA A 74 6.63 -5.93 -10.02
C ALA A 74 5.31 -5.34 -9.50
N LEU A 75 5.14 -5.19 -8.18
CA LEU A 75 3.96 -4.58 -7.58
C LEU A 75 3.78 -3.14 -8.08
N VAL A 76 4.84 -2.34 -8.00
CA VAL A 76 4.82 -0.94 -8.44
C VAL A 76 4.60 -0.82 -9.94
N GLU A 77 5.22 -1.67 -10.75
CA GLU A 77 5.01 -1.69 -12.21
C GLU A 77 3.57 -2.07 -12.59
N LEU A 78 3.02 -3.10 -11.93
CA LEU A 78 1.69 -3.64 -12.22
C LEU A 78 0.58 -2.68 -11.82
N LEU A 79 0.74 -1.95 -10.71
CA LEU A 79 -0.20 -0.94 -10.24
C LEU A 79 -0.02 0.40 -10.98
N GLY A 80 1.22 0.77 -11.31
CA GLY A 80 1.51 1.99 -12.07
C GLY A 80 0.89 3.24 -11.44
N ALA A 81 -0.06 3.85 -12.14
CA ALA A 81 -0.74 5.06 -11.66
C ALA A 81 -1.72 4.82 -10.49
N ASP A 82 -2.11 3.56 -10.24
CA ASP A 82 -2.91 3.17 -9.09
C ASP A 82 -2.04 2.90 -7.85
N PHE A 83 -0.71 2.92 -7.98
CA PHE A 83 0.18 2.77 -6.83
C PHE A 83 0.26 4.07 -6.02
N ASP A 84 0.04 3.97 -4.71
CA ASP A 84 0.21 5.12 -3.83
C ASP A 84 1.69 5.36 -3.50
N PHE A 85 2.34 6.19 -4.30
CA PHE A 85 3.75 6.58 -4.12
C PHE A 85 4.04 7.29 -2.81
N SER A 86 3.03 7.86 -2.14
CA SER A 86 3.25 8.48 -0.84
C SER A 86 3.61 7.47 0.25
N SER A 87 3.26 6.19 0.09
CA SER A 87 3.71 5.11 0.98
C SER A 87 5.23 4.93 1.02
N LEU A 88 5.96 5.39 -0.02
CA LEU A 88 7.42 5.33 -0.04
C LEU A 88 8.06 6.19 1.06
N THR A 89 7.37 7.15 1.66
CA THR A 89 7.90 7.89 2.81
C THR A 89 7.99 7.06 4.08
N GLU A 90 7.19 6.00 4.17
CA GLU A 90 7.09 5.10 5.32
C GLU A 90 8.04 3.90 5.21
N VAL A 91 8.80 3.79 4.12
CA VAL A 91 9.73 2.70 3.83
C VAL A 91 11.16 3.12 4.15
N ASP A 92 12.01 2.18 4.58
CA ASP A 92 13.45 2.39 4.71
C ASP A 92 14.08 3.00 3.44
N GLU A 93 15.02 3.92 3.65
CA GLU A 93 15.67 4.68 2.58
C GLU A 93 16.30 3.80 1.51
N ALA A 94 16.89 2.66 1.88
CA ALA A 94 17.53 1.77 0.91
C ALA A 94 16.51 1.17 -0.06
N ILE A 95 15.35 0.78 0.46
CA ILE A 95 14.26 0.18 -0.32
C ILE A 95 13.55 1.26 -1.15
N ARG A 96 13.34 2.44 -0.57
CA ARG A 96 12.81 3.60 -1.31
C ARG A 96 13.67 3.91 -2.53
N MET A 97 14.98 4.04 -2.34
CA MET A 97 15.91 4.34 -3.43
C MET A 97 15.97 3.21 -4.47
N GLU A 98 15.95 1.95 -4.03
CA GLU A 98 15.84 0.78 -4.92
C GLU A 98 14.61 0.88 -5.84
N ILE A 99 13.43 1.15 -5.27
CA ILE A 99 12.19 1.26 -6.03
C ILE A 99 12.26 2.44 -7.00
N VAL A 100 12.64 3.63 -6.52
CA VAL A 100 12.68 4.86 -7.33
C VAL A 100 13.67 4.75 -8.49
N ASP A 101 14.83 4.14 -8.30
CA ASP A 101 15.82 3.95 -9.38
C ASP A 101 15.30 3.03 -10.50
N SER A 102 14.40 2.10 -10.17
CA SER A 102 13.78 1.21 -11.15
C SER A 102 12.61 1.85 -11.92
N LEU A 103 12.05 2.96 -11.43
CA LEU A 103 10.88 3.57 -12.03
C LEU A 103 11.21 4.20 -13.39
N PRO A 104 10.30 4.10 -14.38
CA PRO A 104 10.46 4.87 -15.60
C PRO A 104 10.42 6.37 -15.28
N ASN A 105 11.21 7.18 -15.97
CA ASN A 105 11.35 8.63 -15.74
C ASN A 105 10.02 9.39 -15.58
N ALA A 106 8.95 8.92 -16.24
CA ALA A 106 7.61 9.51 -16.14
C ALA A 106 6.94 9.34 -14.76
N GLN A 107 7.31 8.30 -14.00
CA GLN A 107 6.75 7.97 -12.68
C GLN A 107 7.62 8.49 -11.52
N ILE A 108 8.93 8.71 -11.75
CA ILE A 108 9.83 9.29 -10.73
C ILE A 108 9.30 10.63 -10.19
N ALA A 109 8.68 11.45 -11.04
CA ALA A 109 8.12 12.75 -10.62
C ALA A 109 7.00 12.63 -9.57
N GLN A 110 6.31 11.47 -9.50
CA GLN A 110 5.25 11.21 -8.52
C GLN A 110 5.82 10.67 -7.20
N ALA A 111 6.99 10.01 -7.23
CA ALA A 111 7.63 9.38 -6.08
C ALA A 111 8.50 10.33 -5.22
N VAL A 112 8.82 11.54 -5.71
CA VAL A 112 9.77 12.48 -5.07
C VAL A 112 9.06 13.75 -4.55
N GLN A 113 7.72 13.75 -4.48
CA GLN A 113 6.95 14.93 -4.05
C GLN A 113 6.89 15.12 -2.53
#